data_AF-A0AAJ1WLN6-F1
#
_entry.id   AF-A0AAJ1WLN6-F1
#
_cell.length_a   1.000
_cell.length_b   1.000
_cell.length_c   1.000
_cell.angle_alpha   90.00
_cell.angle_beta   90.00
_cell.angle_gamma   90.00
#
_symmetry.space_group_name_H-M   'P 1'
#
loop_
_entity.id
_entity.type
_entity.pdbx_description
1 polymer ?
#
loop_
_entity_poly.entity_id
_entity_poly.type
_entity_poly.pdbx_seq_one_letter_code
_entity_poly.pdbx_strand_id
1 'polypeptide(L)'
;MSTAGGVVGGGRSRAVRGLAAVLLGGVLAGGCAGGGGQPVAVGTGAGERAGALVWGTCPEPSEAEAQVWGAAEHRPAYARHAGRLRCGTLTVPVDWSAPEGRRFGLAVAVLPSTGGGRAEPLALNPGGPGVSGRLMPVGVAGGGARGLLDRYDLVGLDVRGTGRSRPAVCPAAESLDAGPPSAAPSRRSARAHWDRLARAHAACAEADPAWVASLTTADAARDLEALRAALGAPRLHYYGVSWGTSLGVTYRTLFPGRSGRMLLESVVAPDPDLRGLLDGVTRAREQRFERFAGWLADRSARYRLGTDAEAVRTRLLALRDRLTERPLRTPSGTYGSAETEQYLDAEPADRAGAAAALAALARGRAPDGGGDGKARAAAPPLVAPFAGTALLCSQVTHAGSFAEQWAAYGERRTTYPVLGGSRPMFPGSGQVPGTSTCAGLPAPDRPPVEPGRAGGPLLLVAHRDEVVTPLPWARAMRARTGGSLLVVADGEHATVTGGACAGRVTAFFTRPEETPAREAVCEP
;
A
#
# COMPACT_ATOMS: atom_id res chain seq x y z
N MET A 1 23.18 -68.46 -6.60
CA MET A 1 24.17 -68.00 -7.59
C MET A 1 24.64 -66.64 -7.11
N SER A 2 25.58 -66.63 -6.16
CA SER A 2 27.04 -66.54 -6.39
C SER A 2 27.42 -65.15 -6.93
N THR A 3 28.31 -64.36 -6.34
CA THR A 3 29.26 -64.56 -5.21
C THR A 3 29.96 -63.21 -4.98
N ALA A 4 30.29 -62.92 -3.71
CA ALA A 4 31.52 -62.31 -3.16
C ALA A 4 32.13 -61.03 -3.80
N GLY A 5 32.66 -60.06 -3.06
CA GLY A 5 33.01 -59.99 -1.64
C GLY A 5 34.37 -59.30 -1.45
N GLY A 6 34.48 -58.51 -0.38
CA GLY A 6 35.74 -58.21 0.34
C GLY A 6 36.61 -57.05 -0.20
N VAL A 7 37.21 -56.08 0.51
CA VAL A 7 37.46 -55.70 1.93
C VAL A 7 38.96 -55.36 2.09
N VAL A 8 39.20 -54.14 2.61
CA VAL A 8 40.28 -53.70 3.55
C VAL A 8 41.66 -53.21 3.08
N GLY A 9 41.99 -52.02 3.63
CA GLY A 9 43.28 -51.67 4.26
C GLY A 9 44.27 -50.97 3.33
N GLY A 10 44.90 -49.84 3.64
CA GLY A 10 45.13 -49.12 4.89
C GLY A 10 46.56 -48.53 4.81
N GLY A 11 46.77 -47.31 5.31
CA GLY A 11 48.10 -46.89 5.80
C GLY A 11 48.83 -45.73 5.09
N ARG A 12 48.91 -44.63 5.84
CA ARG A 12 50.14 -43.90 6.23
C ARG A 12 50.84 -42.93 5.23
N SER A 13 50.62 -41.64 5.56
CA SER A 13 51.63 -40.60 5.89
C SER A 13 52.68 -40.17 4.85
N ARG A 14 52.76 -38.85 4.60
CA ARG A 14 53.87 -37.97 5.07
C ARG A 14 53.63 -36.51 4.66
N ALA A 15 54.05 -35.62 5.55
CA ALA A 15 54.12 -34.17 5.41
C ALA A 15 55.15 -33.74 4.34
N VAL A 16 55.11 -32.48 3.90
CA VAL A 16 56.21 -31.49 4.03
C VAL A 16 55.79 -30.12 3.46
N ARG A 17 56.43 -29.12 4.05
CA ARG A 17 56.30 -27.65 4.04
C ARG A 17 56.74 -26.95 2.74
N GLY A 18 56.40 -25.65 2.64
CA GLY A 18 57.10 -24.62 1.84
C GLY A 18 56.10 -23.59 1.28
N LEU A 19 55.79 -22.45 1.90
CA LEU A 19 56.55 -21.23 2.22
C LEU A 19 56.94 -20.37 1.00
N ALA A 20 56.43 -19.11 1.01
CA ALA A 20 56.97 -17.90 0.37
C ALA A 20 56.96 -17.83 -1.18
N ALA A 21 56.87 -16.71 -1.89
CA ALA A 21 56.59 -15.30 -1.61
C ALA A 21 56.71 -14.55 -2.96
N VAL A 22 55.89 -13.52 -3.18
CA VAL A 22 56.33 -12.16 -3.58
C VAL A 22 56.52 -11.80 -5.09
N LEU A 23 55.65 -10.85 -5.47
CA LEU A 23 55.81 -9.62 -6.30
C LEU A 23 55.78 -9.62 -7.85
N LEU A 24 54.90 -8.71 -8.29
CA LEU A 24 54.94 -7.72 -9.38
C LEU A 24 55.13 -8.14 -10.85
N GLY A 25 54.23 -7.61 -11.68
CA GLY A 25 54.46 -7.35 -13.09
C GLY A 25 53.15 -7.18 -13.85
N GLY A 26 52.66 -5.94 -13.97
CA GLY A 26 51.49 -5.62 -14.79
C GLY A 26 51.83 -5.51 -16.27
N VAL A 27 50.88 -5.85 -17.14
CA VAL A 27 50.67 -5.25 -18.47
C VAL A 27 49.17 -5.29 -18.78
N LEU A 28 48.65 -4.16 -19.24
CA LEU A 28 47.28 -3.91 -19.71
C LEU A 28 46.97 -4.64 -21.02
N ALA A 29 45.74 -5.17 -21.17
CA ALA A 29 44.95 -5.07 -22.41
C ALA A 29 43.52 -5.65 -22.24
N GLY A 30 42.53 -4.77 -22.38
CA GLY A 30 41.36 -4.95 -23.25
C GLY A 30 40.38 -6.11 -23.02
N GLY A 31 39.15 -5.76 -22.63
CA GLY A 31 37.96 -6.24 -23.35
C GLY A 31 36.93 -7.05 -22.56
N CYS A 32 35.67 -6.67 -22.78
CA CYS A 32 34.40 -7.32 -22.40
C CYS A 32 33.88 -7.06 -20.98
N ALA A 33 33.15 -5.94 -20.86
CA ALA A 33 32.21 -5.69 -19.78
C ALA A 33 31.01 -6.66 -19.87
N GLY A 34 31.09 -7.77 -19.15
CA GLY A 34 29.94 -8.58 -18.78
C GLY A 34 29.36 -8.04 -17.47
N GLY A 35 28.11 -7.58 -17.52
CA GLY A 35 27.37 -7.09 -16.36
C GLY A 35 27.11 -8.19 -15.34
N GLY A 36 28.04 -8.37 -14.40
CA GLY A 36 27.84 -9.12 -13.17
C GLY A 36 27.33 -8.16 -12.10
N GLY A 37 26.03 -8.15 -11.85
CA GLY A 37 25.45 -7.48 -10.69
C GLY A 37 26.08 -8.04 -9.41
N GLN A 38 26.81 -7.19 -8.69
CA GLN A 38 27.33 -7.52 -7.37
C GLN A 38 26.16 -7.83 -6.42
N PRO A 39 26.21 -8.93 -5.64
CA PRO A 39 25.22 -9.17 -4.60
C PRO A 39 25.33 -8.08 -3.53
N VAL A 40 24.21 -7.42 -3.25
CA VAL A 40 24.11 -6.40 -2.20
C VAL A 40 24.36 -7.06 -0.85
N ALA A 41 25.42 -6.64 -0.15
CA ALA A 41 25.63 -6.99 1.24
C ALA A 41 24.55 -6.33 2.10
N VAL A 42 23.52 -7.10 2.46
CA VAL A 42 22.51 -6.70 3.42
C VAL A 42 23.17 -6.67 4.80
N GLY A 43 23.46 -5.47 5.30
CA GLY A 43 23.98 -5.30 6.65
C GLY A 43 23.00 -5.82 7.70
N THR A 44 23.38 -6.88 8.41
CA THR A 44 22.64 -7.53 9.50
C THR A 44 22.53 -6.67 10.78
N GLY A 45 23.13 -5.46 10.79
CA GLY A 45 23.31 -4.62 11.99
C GLY A 45 22.20 -3.62 12.31
N ALA A 46 21.06 -3.61 11.61
CA ALA A 46 19.98 -2.65 11.89
C ALA A 46 19.48 -2.74 13.36
N GLY A 47 19.42 -3.96 13.92
CA GLY A 47 19.01 -4.19 15.30
C GLY A 47 20.01 -3.74 16.37
N GLU A 48 21.31 -3.67 16.06
CA GLU A 48 22.36 -3.22 17.00
C GLU A 48 22.53 -1.70 17.01
N ARG A 49 22.00 -1.02 15.99
CA ARG A 49 22.22 0.42 15.74
C ARG A 49 21.03 1.30 16.13
N ALA A 50 19.89 0.68 16.47
CA ALA A 50 18.74 1.36 17.05
C ALA A 50 18.93 1.63 18.55
N GLY A 51 18.36 2.71 19.06
CA GLY A 51 18.27 2.97 20.50
C GLY A 51 17.26 2.05 21.19
N ALA A 52 17.23 2.08 22.52
CA ALA A 52 16.22 1.35 23.29
C ALA A 52 14.80 1.91 23.05
N LEU A 53 13.80 1.03 23.10
CA LEU A 53 12.40 1.43 23.15
C LEU A 53 12.09 1.96 24.56
N VAL A 54 11.81 3.26 24.65
CA VAL A 54 11.50 3.94 25.91
C VAL A 54 9.99 4.04 26.06
N TRP A 55 9.44 3.37 27.07
CA TRP A 55 8.01 3.41 27.39
C TRP A 55 7.62 4.71 28.08
N GLY A 56 6.42 5.20 27.78
CA GLY A 56 5.87 6.42 28.34
C GLY A 56 4.35 6.39 28.40
N THR A 57 3.76 7.55 28.68
CA THR A 57 2.30 7.71 28.66
C THR A 57 1.77 7.62 27.24
N CYS A 58 0.62 6.98 27.07
CA CYS A 58 -0.06 7.00 25.79
C CYS A 58 -0.67 8.39 25.57
N PRO A 59 -0.27 9.10 24.49
CA PRO A 59 -0.87 10.38 24.20
C PRO A 59 -2.28 10.20 23.66
N GLU A 60 -3.14 11.16 23.95
CA GLU A 60 -4.48 11.22 23.38
C GLU A 60 -4.43 11.18 21.83
N PRO A 61 -5.37 10.48 21.18
CA PRO A 61 -5.48 10.50 19.72
C PRO A 61 -5.67 11.92 19.21
N SER A 62 -5.02 12.26 18.09
CA SER A 62 -5.42 13.45 17.33
C SER A 62 -6.83 13.27 16.75
N GLU A 63 -7.48 14.36 16.35
CA GLU A 63 -8.80 14.29 15.70
C GLU A 63 -8.79 13.38 14.46
N ALA A 64 -7.74 13.50 13.63
CA ALA A 64 -7.58 12.66 12.44
C ALA A 64 -7.35 11.18 12.79
N GLU A 65 -6.51 10.88 13.78
CA GLU A 65 -6.34 9.51 14.30
C GLU A 65 -7.67 8.97 14.86
N ALA A 66 -8.41 9.82 15.58
CA ALA A 66 -9.69 9.47 16.18
C ALA A 66 -10.77 9.19 15.14
N GLN A 67 -10.78 9.92 14.04
CA GLN A 67 -11.69 9.69 12.91
C GLN A 67 -11.34 8.38 12.20
N VAL A 68 -10.06 8.14 11.87
CA VAL A 68 -9.62 6.92 11.17
C VAL A 68 -9.91 5.67 11.99
N TRP A 69 -9.68 5.71 13.30
CA TRP A 69 -9.78 4.55 14.18
C TRP A 69 -11.09 4.46 14.98
N GLY A 70 -12.04 5.37 14.71
CA GLY A 70 -13.34 5.41 15.39
C GLY A 70 -13.27 5.79 16.87
N ALA A 71 -12.18 6.41 17.32
CA ALA A 71 -12.05 6.96 18.67
C ALA A 71 -12.98 8.15 18.90
N ALA A 72 -13.23 8.95 17.84
CA ALA A 72 -14.08 10.15 17.89
C ALA A 72 -15.55 9.81 18.19
N GLU A 73 -15.97 8.57 17.93
CA GLU A 73 -17.32 8.08 18.21
C GLU A 73 -17.48 7.53 19.65
N HIS A 74 -16.44 7.62 20.48
CA HIS A 74 -16.42 7.10 21.86
C HIS A 74 -16.94 5.65 21.97
N ARG A 75 -16.66 4.81 20.96
CA ARG A 75 -17.15 3.43 20.97
C ARG A 75 -16.63 2.69 22.20
N PRO A 76 -17.49 2.00 22.99
CA PRO A 76 -17.06 1.28 24.19
C PRO A 76 -15.93 0.27 23.94
N ALA A 77 -15.90 -0.34 22.75
CA ALA A 77 -14.82 -1.22 22.33
C ALA A 77 -13.48 -0.48 22.21
N TYR A 78 -13.46 0.73 21.63
CA TYR A 78 -12.27 1.56 21.55
C TYR A 78 -11.75 1.90 22.94
N ALA A 79 -12.61 2.45 23.81
CA ALA A 79 -12.24 2.84 25.17
C ALA A 79 -11.65 1.68 26.00
N ARG A 80 -12.26 0.48 25.89
CA ARG A 80 -11.80 -0.74 26.56
C ARG A 80 -10.38 -1.14 26.17
N HIS A 81 -10.03 -1.05 24.89
CA HIS A 81 -8.70 -1.46 24.40
C HIS A 81 -7.67 -0.34 24.51
N ALA A 82 -8.07 0.92 24.33
CA ALA A 82 -7.20 2.08 24.47
C ALA A 82 -6.56 2.16 25.86
N GLY A 83 -7.32 1.88 26.93
CA GLY A 83 -6.81 1.88 28.31
C GLY A 83 -5.75 0.80 28.62
N ARG A 84 -5.52 -0.15 27.71
CA ARG A 84 -4.50 -1.21 27.83
C ARG A 84 -3.26 -0.96 26.98
N LEU A 85 -3.26 0.08 26.16
CA LEU A 85 -2.12 0.40 25.31
C LEU A 85 -0.90 0.75 26.15
N ARG A 86 0.26 0.23 25.74
CA ARG A 86 1.58 0.66 26.20
C ARG A 86 2.21 1.43 25.05
N CYS A 87 2.50 2.70 25.28
CA CYS A 87 3.10 3.55 24.25
C CYS A 87 4.57 3.82 24.56
N GLY A 88 5.37 3.92 23.52
CA GLY A 88 6.78 4.20 23.65
C GLY A 88 7.36 4.84 22.41
N THR A 89 8.61 5.30 22.56
CA THR A 89 9.38 5.91 21.49
C THR A 89 10.61 5.06 21.23
N LEU A 90 10.76 4.61 19.98
CA LEU A 90 11.95 3.92 19.50
C LEU A 90 12.85 4.91 18.76
N THR A 91 14.06 5.14 19.25
CA THR A 91 15.02 6.03 18.58
C THR A 91 15.76 5.31 17.47
N VAL A 92 15.68 5.82 16.24
CA VAL A 92 16.35 5.27 15.05
C VAL A 92 17.13 6.36 14.31
N PRO A 93 18.14 6.01 13.50
CA PRO A 93 18.79 6.98 12.63
C PRO A 93 17.83 7.49 11.56
N VAL A 94 18.00 8.76 11.19
CA VAL A 94 17.37 9.33 9.99
C VAL A 94 17.86 8.54 8.77
N ASP A 95 19.18 8.43 8.61
CA ASP A 95 19.82 7.69 7.52
C ASP A 95 20.45 6.40 8.03
N TRP A 96 19.94 5.26 7.56
CA TRP A 96 20.47 3.94 7.92
C TRP A 96 21.85 3.63 7.34
N SER A 97 22.33 4.42 6.38
CA SER A 97 23.72 4.38 5.89
C SER A 97 24.69 5.11 6.81
N ALA A 98 24.19 6.06 7.61
CA ALA A 98 24.92 6.83 8.62
C ALA A 98 24.30 6.63 10.02
N PRO A 99 24.41 5.42 10.61
CA PRO A 99 23.68 5.04 11.82
C PRO A 99 24.04 5.87 13.07
N GLU A 100 25.24 6.45 13.13
CA GLU A 100 25.67 7.34 14.21
C GLU A 100 25.33 8.82 13.95
N GLY A 101 24.65 9.11 12.84
CA GLY A 101 24.22 10.45 12.47
C GLY A 101 22.98 10.92 13.24
N ARG A 102 22.28 11.88 12.63
CA ARG A 102 21.04 12.44 13.20
C ARG A 102 19.99 11.36 13.41
N ARG A 103 19.34 11.37 14.59
CA ARG A 103 18.32 10.39 15.00
C ARG A 103 16.96 11.06 15.19
N PHE A 104 15.90 10.26 15.18
CA PHE A 104 14.53 10.68 15.51
C PHE A 104 13.79 9.56 16.24
N GLY A 105 12.66 9.89 16.86
CA GLY A 105 11.80 8.93 17.56
C GLY A 105 10.67 8.41 16.69
N LEU A 106 10.49 7.08 16.67
CA LEU A 106 9.32 6.40 16.14
C LEU A 106 8.31 6.17 17.26
N ALA A 107 7.06 6.58 17.06
CA ALA A 107 5.97 6.33 17.99
C ALA A 107 5.43 4.90 17.81
N VAL A 108 5.48 4.13 18.89
CA VAL A 108 5.05 2.75 18.98
C VAL A 108 3.92 2.63 19.99
N ALA A 109 2.90 1.84 19.68
CA ALA A 109 1.90 1.42 20.65
C ALA A 109 1.73 -0.10 20.61
N VAL A 110 1.75 -0.71 21.79
CA VAL A 110 1.55 -2.15 21.95
C VAL A 110 0.28 -2.37 22.73
N LEU A 111 -0.64 -3.15 22.17
CA LEU A 111 -1.77 -3.71 22.89
C LEU A 111 -1.38 -5.13 23.33
N PRO A 112 -1.11 -5.35 24.63
CA PRO A 112 -0.62 -6.64 25.11
C PRO A 112 -1.64 -7.76 24.88
N SER A 113 -1.15 -8.97 24.63
CA SER A 113 -1.95 -10.20 24.57
C SER A 113 -2.82 -10.37 25.83
N THR A 114 -4.00 -10.97 25.65
CA THR A 114 -4.88 -11.43 26.73
C THR A 114 -4.59 -12.86 27.16
N GLY A 115 -3.79 -13.61 26.41
CA GLY A 115 -3.39 -14.97 26.75
C GLY A 115 -2.36 -15.02 27.89
N GLY A 116 -2.34 -16.14 28.63
CA GLY A 116 -1.39 -16.36 29.74
C GLY A 116 0.02 -16.81 29.32
N GLY A 117 0.27 -17.01 28.02
CA GLY A 117 1.55 -17.47 27.49
C GLY A 117 2.47 -16.33 27.02
N ARG A 118 3.70 -16.68 26.61
CA ARG A 118 4.61 -15.71 25.99
C ARG A 118 4.04 -15.24 24.64
N ALA A 119 3.71 -13.95 24.56
CA ALA A 119 3.22 -13.34 23.34
C ALA A 119 4.36 -13.05 22.35
N GLU A 120 4.10 -13.28 21.08
CA GLU A 120 4.97 -12.84 19.97
C GLU A 120 4.44 -11.50 19.43
N PRO A 121 5.30 -10.57 18.96
CA PRO A 121 4.80 -9.31 18.41
C PRO A 121 4.23 -9.50 17.00
N LEU A 122 3.05 -8.94 16.77
CA LEU A 122 2.41 -8.80 15.47
C LEU A 122 2.31 -7.32 15.11
N ALA A 123 3.22 -6.86 14.24
CA ALA A 123 3.20 -5.51 13.71
C ALA A 123 2.05 -5.32 12.71
N LEU A 124 1.34 -4.20 12.84
CA LEU A 124 0.19 -3.84 12.04
C LEU A 124 0.49 -2.58 11.25
N ASN A 125 0.10 -2.55 9.97
CA ASN A 125 0.21 -1.34 9.15
C ASN A 125 -1.04 -1.14 8.27
N PRO A 126 -1.70 0.03 8.35
CA PRO A 126 -2.92 0.33 7.60
C PRO A 126 -2.68 0.65 6.11
N GLY A 127 -1.44 0.89 5.72
CA GLY A 127 -1.12 1.45 4.42
C GLY A 127 -1.33 2.95 4.34
N GLY A 128 -1.98 3.40 3.27
CA GLY A 128 -1.96 4.79 2.80
C GLY A 128 -1.07 4.91 1.56
N PRO A 129 0.27 5.06 1.69
CA PRO A 129 1.03 5.40 2.90
C PRO A 129 0.60 6.75 3.51
N GLY A 130 0.99 7.03 4.75
CA GLY A 130 0.68 8.31 5.41
C GLY A 130 -0.43 8.21 6.47
N VAL A 131 -1.07 7.05 6.63
CA VAL A 131 -2.00 6.78 7.72
C VAL A 131 -1.20 6.36 8.96
N SER A 132 -1.50 6.97 10.11
CA SER A 132 -0.94 6.57 11.40
C SER A 132 -1.36 5.14 11.74
N GLY A 133 -0.39 4.23 11.89
CA GLY A 133 -0.62 2.83 12.24
C GLY A 133 -0.67 2.59 13.75
N ARG A 134 -0.32 3.58 14.58
CA ARG A 134 -0.20 3.45 16.03
C ARG A 134 -1.47 2.92 16.71
N LEU A 135 -2.66 3.31 16.25
CA LEU A 135 -3.93 2.90 16.87
C LEU A 135 -4.64 1.74 16.15
N MET A 136 -4.05 1.20 15.07
CA MET A 136 -4.56 0.00 14.41
C MET A 136 -4.77 -1.21 15.35
N PRO A 137 -3.94 -1.46 16.38
CA PRO A 137 -4.20 -2.51 17.37
C PRO A 137 -5.58 -2.45 18.02
N VAL A 138 -6.09 -1.24 18.30
CA VAL A 138 -7.40 -1.04 18.92
C VAL A 138 -8.51 -1.42 17.95
N GLY A 139 -8.38 -1.02 16.67
CA GLY A 139 -9.32 -1.39 15.61
C GLY A 139 -9.40 -2.90 15.40
N VAL A 140 -8.25 -3.56 15.30
CA VAL A 140 -8.17 -5.03 15.14
C VAL A 140 -8.76 -5.75 16.35
N ALA A 141 -8.45 -5.30 17.57
CA ALA A 141 -8.97 -5.87 18.80
C ALA A 141 -10.48 -5.66 18.99
N GLY A 142 -11.01 -4.54 18.48
CA GLY A 142 -12.44 -4.23 18.50
C GLY A 142 -13.24 -4.92 17.39
N GLY A 143 -12.58 -5.46 16.37
CA GLY A 143 -13.19 -6.03 15.17
C GLY A 143 -13.27 -7.56 15.13
N GLY A 144 -13.50 -8.09 13.91
CA GLY A 144 -13.68 -9.52 13.67
C GLY A 144 -12.42 -10.36 13.89
N ALA A 145 -11.24 -9.75 13.87
CA ALA A 145 -9.96 -10.40 14.10
C ALA A 145 -9.46 -10.34 15.55
N ARG A 146 -10.34 -10.04 16.51
CA ARG A 146 -10.02 -9.92 17.95
C ARG A 146 -9.26 -11.12 18.55
N GLY A 147 -9.46 -12.32 18.01
CA GLY A 147 -8.78 -13.55 18.48
C GLY A 147 -7.26 -13.54 18.28
N LEU A 148 -6.71 -12.56 17.54
CA LEU A 148 -5.26 -12.34 17.49
C LEU A 148 -4.69 -11.97 18.87
N LEU A 149 -5.46 -11.26 19.70
CA LEU A 149 -5.04 -10.89 21.06
C LEU A 149 -4.84 -12.08 21.99
N ASP A 150 -5.34 -13.27 21.66
CA ASP A 150 -5.16 -14.44 22.52
C ASP A 150 -3.70 -14.95 22.50
N ARG A 151 -2.93 -14.57 21.47
CA ARG A 151 -1.55 -15.06 21.25
C ARG A 151 -0.53 -13.95 20.99
N TYR A 152 -0.94 -12.83 20.41
CA TYR A 152 -0.02 -11.80 19.94
C TYR A 152 -0.13 -10.52 20.74
N ASP A 153 1.03 -9.91 21.00
CA ASP A 153 1.09 -8.49 21.30
C ASP A 153 0.85 -7.75 19.98
N LEU A 154 -0.25 -7.03 19.87
CA LEU A 154 -0.56 -6.26 18.66
C LEU A 154 0.22 -4.95 18.69
N VAL A 155 1.09 -4.75 17.72
CA VAL A 155 2.03 -3.63 17.67
C VAL A 155 1.64 -2.67 16.55
N GLY A 156 1.21 -1.47 16.92
CA GLY A 156 1.02 -0.34 16.02
C GLY A 156 2.26 0.54 15.98
N LEU A 157 2.58 1.05 14.80
CA LEU A 157 3.72 1.93 14.57
C LEU A 157 3.29 3.08 13.65
N ASP A 158 3.67 4.30 14.01
CA ASP A 158 3.75 5.38 13.05
C ASP A 158 5.08 5.24 12.30
N VAL A 159 5.04 4.93 11.00
CA VAL A 159 6.27 4.86 10.20
C VAL A 159 6.88 6.25 10.09
N ARG A 160 8.19 6.32 9.77
CA ARG A 160 8.90 7.58 9.57
C ARG A 160 8.10 8.58 8.73
N GLY A 161 7.98 9.82 9.22
CA GLY A 161 7.24 10.88 8.53
C GLY A 161 5.74 10.90 8.79
N THR A 162 5.18 9.92 9.50
CA THR A 162 3.73 9.83 9.75
C THR A 162 3.39 10.00 11.22
N GLY A 163 2.16 10.43 11.50
CA GLY A 163 1.63 10.55 12.86
C GLY A 163 2.57 11.27 13.81
N ARG A 164 2.98 10.59 14.88
CA ARG A 164 3.88 11.13 15.91
C ARG A 164 5.37 10.83 15.64
N SER A 165 5.68 10.11 14.57
CA SER A 165 7.04 9.76 14.16
C SER A 165 7.68 10.84 13.29
N ARG A 166 7.80 12.04 13.87
CA ARG A 166 8.32 13.25 13.20
C ARG A 166 7.55 13.51 11.89
N PRO A 167 6.30 13.99 11.95
CA PRO A 167 5.48 14.15 10.76
C PRO A 167 6.18 15.04 9.72
N ALA A 168 6.29 14.54 8.49
CA ALA A 168 6.84 15.32 7.39
C ALA A 168 5.71 16.13 6.77
N VAL A 169 5.56 17.38 7.22
CA VAL A 169 4.52 18.31 6.80
C VAL A 169 5.12 19.25 5.76
N CYS A 170 4.44 19.37 4.62
CA CYS A 170 4.83 20.29 3.55
C CYS A 170 3.59 21.11 3.16
N PRO A 171 3.28 22.22 3.87
CA PRO A 171 1.99 22.89 3.74
C PRO A 171 1.67 23.34 2.30
N ALA A 172 2.70 23.75 1.56
CA ALA A 172 2.56 24.12 0.15
C ALA A 172 2.16 22.93 -0.73
N ALA A 173 2.73 21.74 -0.50
CA ALA A 173 2.37 20.53 -1.23
C ALA A 173 1.01 19.98 -0.78
N GLU A 174 0.71 20.01 0.52
CA GLU A 174 -0.56 19.53 1.08
C GLU A 174 -1.77 20.26 0.48
N SER A 175 -1.67 21.57 0.27
CA SER A 175 -2.72 22.35 -0.40
C SER A 175 -2.93 21.95 -1.87
N LEU A 176 -1.92 21.36 -2.51
CA LEU A 176 -1.94 20.92 -3.90
C LEU A 176 -2.34 19.44 -4.01
N ASP A 177 -2.07 18.63 -3.00
CA ASP A 177 -2.45 17.22 -2.88
C ASP A 177 -3.98 17.03 -2.72
N ALA A 178 -4.75 18.10 -2.53
CA ALA A 178 -6.21 18.03 -2.71
C ALA A 178 -6.61 17.97 -4.20
N GLY A 179 -5.77 18.53 -5.08
CA GLY A 179 -6.01 18.68 -6.52
C GLY A 179 -7.21 19.57 -6.87
N PRO A 180 -7.34 20.04 -8.14
CA PRO A 180 -8.51 20.79 -8.60
C PRO A 180 -9.74 19.88 -8.71
N PRO A 181 -10.99 20.37 -8.61
CA PRO A 181 -12.21 19.53 -8.73
C PRO A 181 -12.41 18.88 -10.10
N SER A 182 -11.82 19.44 -11.17
CA SER A 182 -12.08 19.02 -12.55
C SER A 182 -11.52 17.62 -12.86
N ALA A 183 -12.37 16.75 -13.42
CA ALA A 183 -12.00 15.41 -13.87
C ALA A 183 -11.19 15.39 -15.19
N ALA A 184 -11.22 16.47 -15.99
CA ALA A 184 -10.57 16.53 -17.30
C ALA A 184 -9.74 17.82 -17.45
N PRO A 185 -8.49 17.88 -16.95
CA PRO A 185 -7.67 19.08 -17.05
C PRO A 185 -7.21 19.31 -18.49
N SER A 186 -7.14 20.58 -18.90
CA SER A 186 -6.37 20.96 -20.10
C SER A 186 -4.88 20.71 -19.88
N ARG A 187 -4.09 20.52 -20.95
CA ARG A 187 -2.63 20.38 -20.85
C ARG A 187 -1.99 21.55 -20.11
N ARG A 188 -2.49 22.78 -20.34
CA ARG A 188 -2.01 24.00 -19.67
C ARG A 188 -2.28 23.97 -18.17
N SER A 189 -3.49 23.61 -17.75
CA SER A 189 -3.84 23.53 -16.32
C SER A 189 -3.11 22.39 -15.60
N ALA A 190 -2.95 21.24 -16.26
CA ALA A 190 -2.16 20.13 -15.74
C ALA A 190 -0.68 20.51 -15.58
N ARG A 191 -0.10 21.18 -16.58
CA ARG A 191 1.28 21.71 -16.50
C ARG A 191 1.44 22.71 -15.36
N ALA A 192 0.50 23.64 -15.22
CA ALA A 192 0.56 24.62 -14.14
C ALA A 192 0.47 23.97 -12.75
N HIS A 193 -0.35 22.92 -12.60
CA HIS A 193 -0.41 22.13 -11.37
C HIS A 193 0.91 21.38 -11.13
N TRP A 194 1.42 20.67 -12.14
CA TRP A 194 2.72 19.99 -12.09
C TRP A 194 3.83 20.94 -11.61
N ASP A 195 3.95 22.12 -12.23
CA ASP A 195 5.02 23.07 -11.90
C ASP A 195 4.90 23.60 -10.46
N ARG A 196 3.67 23.77 -9.94
CA ARG A 196 3.46 24.17 -8.54
C ARG A 196 3.82 23.04 -7.58
N LEU A 197 3.38 21.82 -7.86
CA LEU A 197 3.67 20.65 -7.05
C LEU A 197 5.18 20.38 -7.01
N ALA A 198 5.84 20.42 -8.17
CA ALA A 198 7.27 20.24 -8.29
C ALA A 198 8.07 21.26 -7.48
N ARG A 199 7.67 22.54 -7.52
CA ARG A 199 8.31 23.58 -6.69
C ARG A 199 8.07 23.37 -5.20
N ALA A 200 6.85 22.97 -4.80
CA ALA A 200 6.55 22.71 -3.41
C ALA A 200 7.35 21.52 -2.85
N HIS A 201 7.42 20.42 -3.60
CA HIS A 201 8.23 19.26 -3.23
C HIS A 201 9.72 19.57 -3.18
N ALA A 202 10.25 20.29 -4.18
CA ALA A 202 11.65 20.70 -4.17
C ALA A 202 11.98 21.58 -2.97
N ALA A 203 11.15 22.58 -2.66
CA ALA A 203 11.34 23.45 -1.49
C ALA A 203 11.33 22.65 -0.17
N CYS A 204 10.44 21.66 -0.05
CA CYS A 204 10.39 20.79 1.13
C CYS A 204 11.59 19.85 1.21
N ALA A 205 12.09 19.35 0.07
CA ALA A 205 13.33 18.58 0.01
C ALA A 205 14.55 19.44 0.37
N GLU A 206 14.62 20.70 -0.06
CA GLU A 206 15.72 21.62 0.26
C GLU A 206 15.74 22.02 1.75
N ALA A 207 14.57 22.12 2.39
CA ALA A 207 14.47 22.47 3.81
C ALA A 207 15.07 21.40 4.74
N ASP A 208 14.95 20.12 4.39
CA ASP A 208 15.62 19.03 5.12
C ASP A 208 15.95 17.84 4.19
N PRO A 209 17.05 17.92 3.42
CA PRO A 209 17.37 16.93 2.39
C PRO A 209 17.53 15.53 2.94
N ALA A 210 18.25 15.40 4.05
CA ALA A 210 18.50 14.11 4.68
C ALA A 210 17.22 13.50 5.26
N TRP A 211 16.24 14.29 5.70
CA TRP A 211 14.96 13.76 6.16
C TRP A 211 14.10 13.27 5.00
N VAL A 212 13.92 14.10 3.95
CA VAL A 212 13.09 13.73 2.80
C VAL A 212 13.67 12.52 2.06
N ALA A 213 14.99 12.47 1.86
CA ALA A 213 15.67 11.31 1.26
C ALA A 213 15.50 10.03 2.09
N SER A 214 15.27 10.16 3.39
CA SER A 214 15.05 9.01 4.28
C SER A 214 13.64 8.45 4.25
N LEU A 215 12.66 9.13 3.64
CA LEU A 215 11.26 8.70 3.57
C LEU A 215 11.09 7.60 2.51
N THR A 216 11.76 6.47 2.73
CA THR A 216 11.74 5.32 1.82
C THR A 216 11.07 4.10 2.45
N THR A 217 10.43 3.28 1.62
CA THR A 217 9.88 1.99 2.07
C THR A 217 10.97 1.06 2.62
N ALA A 218 12.18 1.12 2.04
CA ALA A 218 13.32 0.33 2.50
C ALA A 218 13.78 0.75 3.91
N ASP A 219 13.80 2.04 4.20
CA ASP A 219 14.17 2.52 5.54
C ASP A 219 13.05 2.32 6.56
N ALA A 220 11.79 2.44 6.16
CA ALA A 220 10.67 2.02 6.99
C ALA A 220 10.72 0.50 7.32
N ALA A 221 11.22 -0.34 6.41
CA ALA A 221 11.47 -1.75 6.70
C ALA A 221 12.64 -1.95 7.68
N ARG A 222 13.68 -1.12 7.63
CA ARG A 222 14.76 -1.13 8.64
C ARG A 222 14.26 -0.67 10.01
N ASP A 223 13.31 0.26 10.04
CA ASP A 223 12.61 0.67 11.27
C ASP A 223 11.83 -0.51 11.89
N LEU A 224 11.17 -1.34 11.07
CA LEU A 224 10.52 -2.57 11.55
C LEU A 224 11.54 -3.58 12.14
N GLU A 225 12.73 -3.70 11.55
CA GLU A 225 13.77 -4.56 12.09
C GLU A 225 14.32 -4.04 13.43
N ALA A 226 14.51 -2.72 13.54
CA ALA A 226 14.87 -2.06 14.79
C ALA A 226 13.80 -2.30 15.87
N LEU A 227 12.53 -2.18 15.51
CA LEU A 227 11.41 -2.47 16.40
C LEU A 227 11.41 -3.93 16.88
N ARG A 228 11.59 -4.89 15.97
CA ARG A 228 11.72 -6.32 16.33
C ARG A 228 12.83 -6.53 17.35
N ALA A 229 14.00 -5.94 17.11
CA ALA A 229 15.16 -6.06 17.99
C ALA A 229 14.89 -5.44 19.37
N ALA A 230 14.32 -4.24 19.41
CA ALA A 230 14.00 -3.52 20.64
C ALA A 230 12.92 -4.24 21.49
N LEU A 231 12.00 -4.96 20.85
CA LEU A 231 11.02 -5.83 21.52
C LEU A 231 11.61 -7.17 21.99
N GLY A 232 12.90 -7.45 21.70
CA GLY A 232 13.56 -8.69 22.08
C GLY A 232 12.97 -9.93 21.40
N ALA A 233 12.28 -9.76 20.27
CA ALA A 233 11.55 -10.83 19.60
C ALA A 233 12.42 -11.54 18.55
N PRO A 234 12.47 -12.88 18.50
CA PRO A 234 13.29 -13.58 17.50
C PRO A 234 12.80 -13.33 16.07
N ARG A 235 11.49 -13.15 15.90
CA ARG A 235 10.82 -12.85 14.63
C ARG A 235 9.74 -11.80 14.83
N LEU A 236 9.48 -11.02 13.79
CA LEU A 236 8.35 -10.09 13.72
C LEU A 236 7.24 -10.71 12.86
N HIS A 237 6.05 -10.91 13.44
CA HIS A 237 4.87 -11.22 12.65
C HIS A 237 4.30 -9.92 12.09
N TYR A 238 3.62 -9.98 10.94
CA TYR A 238 3.19 -8.77 10.26
C TYR A 238 1.82 -8.93 9.60
N TYR A 239 0.95 -7.94 9.78
CA TYR A 239 -0.27 -7.76 8.99
C TYR A 239 -0.26 -6.37 8.39
N GLY A 240 -0.12 -6.30 7.06
CA GLY A 240 -0.10 -5.07 6.30
C GLY A 240 -1.25 -5.00 5.32
N VAL A 241 -1.81 -3.81 5.19
CA VAL A 241 -2.92 -3.49 4.30
C VAL A 241 -2.44 -2.49 3.25
N SER A 242 -2.87 -2.64 1.99
CA SER A 242 -2.62 -1.65 0.93
C SER A 242 -1.12 -1.38 0.75
N TRP A 243 -0.63 -0.14 0.85
CA TRP A 243 0.81 0.15 0.87
C TRP A 243 1.62 -0.64 1.92
N GLY A 244 1.00 -1.01 3.04
CA GLY A 244 1.60 -1.90 4.03
C GLY A 244 2.02 -3.26 3.43
N THR A 245 1.43 -3.68 2.31
CA THR A 245 1.87 -4.87 1.58
C THR A 245 3.23 -4.69 0.93
N SER A 246 3.51 -3.52 0.34
CA SER A 246 4.85 -3.16 -0.15
C SER A 246 5.87 -3.14 0.98
N LEU A 247 5.53 -2.54 2.13
CA LEU A 247 6.38 -2.50 3.32
C LEU A 247 6.66 -3.91 3.85
N GLY A 248 5.65 -4.76 3.97
CA GLY A 248 5.77 -6.14 4.44
C GLY A 248 6.67 -6.99 3.54
N VAL A 249 6.47 -6.94 2.21
CA VAL A 249 7.31 -7.64 1.24
C VAL A 249 8.75 -7.12 1.28
N THR A 250 8.94 -5.81 1.41
CA THR A 250 10.26 -5.19 1.55
C THR A 250 10.96 -5.68 2.81
N TYR A 251 10.29 -5.66 3.97
CA TYR A 251 10.83 -6.17 5.24
C TYR A 251 11.24 -7.63 5.13
N ARG A 252 10.36 -8.46 4.56
CA ARG A 252 10.64 -9.88 4.37
C ARG A 252 11.82 -10.15 3.44
N THR A 253 11.95 -9.36 2.38
CA THR A 253 13.04 -9.50 1.41
C THR A 253 14.38 -9.07 2.03
N LEU A 254 14.40 -7.98 2.79
CA LEU A 254 15.60 -7.49 3.46
C LEU A 254 15.98 -8.35 4.68
N PHE A 255 15.01 -8.92 5.39
CA PHE A 255 15.23 -9.64 6.65
C PHE A 255 14.53 -11.02 6.66
N PRO A 256 14.88 -11.94 5.73
CA PRO A 256 14.15 -13.19 5.54
C PRO A 256 14.21 -14.13 6.75
N GLY A 257 15.29 -14.08 7.54
CA GLY A 257 15.44 -14.87 8.78
C GLY A 257 14.74 -14.28 10.01
N ARG A 258 14.23 -13.03 9.90
CA ARG A 258 13.60 -12.28 11.00
C ARG A 258 12.10 -12.10 10.82
N SER A 259 11.57 -12.50 9.67
CA SER A 259 10.14 -12.46 9.37
C SER A 259 9.42 -13.70 9.93
N GLY A 260 8.34 -13.46 10.66
CA GLY A 260 7.42 -14.49 11.14
C GLY A 260 6.33 -14.81 10.12
N ARG A 261 5.12 -15.02 10.63
CA ARG A 261 3.91 -15.12 9.77
C ARG A 261 3.58 -13.74 9.23
N MET A 262 3.23 -13.68 7.96
CA MET A 262 2.89 -12.43 7.30
C MET A 262 1.59 -12.56 6.52
N LEU A 263 0.64 -11.66 6.79
CA LEU A 263 -0.59 -11.50 6.03
C LEU A 263 -0.57 -10.15 5.33
N LEU A 264 -0.79 -10.14 4.02
CA LEU A 264 -0.79 -8.92 3.21
C LEU A 264 -2.13 -8.82 2.49
N GLU A 265 -2.93 -7.81 2.82
CA GLU A 265 -4.28 -7.61 2.28
C GLU A 265 -4.33 -6.41 1.34
N SER A 266 -5.15 -6.51 0.29
CA SER A 266 -5.23 -5.47 -0.75
C SER A 266 -3.83 -5.22 -1.33
N VAL A 267 -3.31 -6.24 -1.99
CA VAL A 267 -1.89 -6.36 -2.34
C VAL A 267 -1.50 -5.44 -3.49
N VAL A 268 -0.56 -4.53 -3.22
CA VAL A 268 0.08 -3.67 -4.23
C VAL A 268 0.91 -4.52 -5.20
N ALA A 269 0.95 -4.11 -6.47
CA ALA A 269 1.71 -4.85 -7.48
C ALA A 269 3.20 -4.96 -7.09
N PRO A 270 3.85 -6.08 -7.45
CA PRO A 270 5.27 -6.23 -7.19
C PRO A 270 6.16 -5.42 -8.16
N ASP A 271 5.60 -4.92 -9.26
CA ASP A 271 6.32 -4.12 -10.23
C ASP A 271 6.31 -2.64 -9.80
N PRO A 272 7.47 -1.99 -9.66
CA PRO A 272 7.53 -0.60 -9.24
C PRO A 272 7.17 0.39 -10.37
N ASP A 273 6.84 -0.02 -11.59
CA ASP A 273 6.47 0.92 -12.66
C ASP A 273 5.18 1.72 -12.34
N LEU A 274 5.31 3.03 -12.08
CA LEU A 274 4.19 3.91 -11.79
C LEU A 274 3.16 3.92 -12.94
N ARG A 275 3.62 3.83 -14.19
CA ARG A 275 2.72 3.82 -15.34
C ARG A 275 1.88 2.54 -15.33
N GLY A 276 2.51 1.38 -15.18
CA GLY A 276 1.85 0.08 -15.07
C GLY A 276 0.87 0.00 -13.89
N LEU A 277 1.21 0.61 -12.75
CA LEU A 277 0.30 0.75 -11.61
C LEU A 277 -0.97 1.53 -11.97
N LEU A 278 -0.81 2.71 -12.58
CA LEU A 278 -1.95 3.55 -13.00
C LEU A 278 -2.79 2.85 -14.08
N ASP A 279 -2.15 2.22 -15.07
CA ASP A 279 -2.83 1.48 -16.13
C ASP A 279 -3.56 0.25 -15.58
N GLY A 280 -2.98 -0.43 -14.58
CA GLY A 280 -3.60 -1.56 -13.89
C GLY A 280 -4.88 -1.19 -13.14
N VAL A 281 -4.85 -0.08 -12.39
CA VAL A 281 -6.04 0.48 -11.73
C VAL A 281 -7.10 0.86 -12.76
N THR A 282 -6.74 1.63 -13.79
CA THR A 282 -7.69 2.04 -14.83
C THR A 282 -8.31 0.84 -15.55
N ARG A 283 -7.52 -0.18 -15.88
CA ARG A 283 -8.02 -1.42 -16.48
C ARG A 283 -9.04 -2.12 -15.59
N ALA A 284 -8.78 -2.22 -14.28
CA ALA A 284 -9.71 -2.83 -13.34
C ALA A 284 -11.03 -2.05 -13.26
N ARG A 285 -10.95 -0.71 -13.26
CA ARG A 285 -12.12 0.17 -13.28
C ARG A 285 -12.94 0.01 -14.57
N GLU A 286 -12.30 -0.03 -15.73
CA GLU A 286 -12.97 -0.31 -17.02
C GLU A 286 -13.70 -1.65 -16.99
N GLN A 287 -13.03 -2.71 -16.52
CA GLN A 287 -13.68 -4.02 -16.41
C GLN A 287 -14.88 -4.00 -15.46
N ARG A 288 -14.80 -3.23 -14.37
CA ARG A 288 -15.93 -3.05 -13.43
C ARG A 288 -17.08 -2.29 -14.09
N PHE A 289 -16.79 -1.25 -14.86
CA PHE A 289 -17.78 -0.55 -15.68
C PHE A 289 -18.46 -1.49 -16.67
N GLU A 290 -17.72 -2.34 -17.40
CA GLU A 290 -18.33 -3.28 -18.35
C GLU A 290 -19.30 -4.26 -17.67
N ARG A 291 -18.93 -4.77 -16.48
CA ARG A 291 -19.85 -5.58 -15.65
C ARG A 291 -21.09 -4.80 -15.20
N PHE A 292 -20.93 -3.52 -14.87
CA PHE A 292 -22.04 -2.66 -14.48
C PHE A 292 -22.96 -2.30 -15.67
N ALA A 293 -22.40 -2.08 -16.86
CA ALA A 293 -23.15 -1.82 -18.08
C ALA A 293 -24.04 -3.01 -18.45
N GLY A 294 -23.51 -4.24 -18.38
CA GLY A 294 -24.32 -5.46 -18.53
C GLY A 294 -25.45 -5.55 -17.48
N TRP A 295 -25.13 -5.29 -16.21
CA TRP A 295 -26.11 -5.28 -15.13
C TRP A 295 -27.24 -4.25 -15.33
N LEU A 296 -26.91 -3.08 -15.90
CA LEU A 296 -27.86 -2.02 -16.26
C LEU A 296 -28.76 -2.44 -17.43
N ALA A 297 -28.20 -3.10 -18.44
CA ALA A 297 -28.92 -3.59 -19.61
C ALA A 297 -29.99 -4.63 -19.21
N ASP A 298 -29.65 -5.56 -18.32
CA ASP A 298 -30.60 -6.53 -17.74
C ASP A 298 -31.77 -5.85 -16.99
N ARG A 299 -31.60 -4.57 -16.63
CA ARG A 299 -32.56 -3.74 -15.88
C ARG A 299 -33.05 -2.54 -16.70
N SER A 300 -32.97 -2.66 -18.04
CA SER A 300 -33.36 -1.63 -19.01
C SER A 300 -34.77 -1.07 -18.77
N ALA A 301 -35.74 -1.94 -18.42
CA ALA A 301 -37.12 -1.53 -18.11
C ALA A 301 -37.22 -0.53 -16.95
N ARG A 302 -36.33 -0.67 -15.94
CA ARG A 302 -36.30 0.18 -14.76
C ARG A 302 -35.52 1.48 -15.00
N TYR A 303 -34.28 1.37 -15.47
CA TYR A 303 -33.37 2.51 -15.52
C TYR A 303 -33.42 3.27 -16.85
N ARG A 304 -33.86 2.62 -17.93
CA ARG A 304 -33.95 3.19 -19.29
C ARG A 304 -32.62 3.81 -19.76
N LEU A 305 -31.52 3.13 -19.45
CA LEU A 305 -30.16 3.55 -19.82
C LEU A 305 -29.61 2.83 -21.08
N GLY A 306 -30.26 1.76 -21.52
CA GLY A 306 -29.87 0.98 -22.70
C GLY A 306 -30.40 -0.44 -22.55
N THR A 307 -30.59 -1.15 -23.67
CA THR A 307 -31.12 -2.53 -23.71
C THR A 307 -30.01 -3.59 -23.79
N ASP A 308 -28.78 -3.16 -24.05
CA ASP A 308 -27.56 -3.96 -24.06
C ASP A 308 -26.40 -3.11 -23.51
N ALA A 309 -25.26 -3.74 -23.23
CA ALA A 309 -24.11 -3.08 -22.60
C ALA A 309 -23.53 -1.93 -23.47
N GLU A 310 -23.53 -2.08 -24.80
CA GLU A 310 -23.02 -1.06 -25.73
C GLU A 310 -23.93 0.16 -25.81
N ALA A 311 -25.25 -0.04 -25.80
CA ALA A 311 -26.24 1.03 -25.72
C ALA A 311 -26.12 1.78 -24.39
N VAL A 312 -25.93 1.07 -23.27
CA VAL A 312 -25.66 1.67 -21.96
C VAL A 312 -24.37 2.49 -22.02
N ARG A 313 -23.28 1.91 -22.53
CA ARG A 313 -21.99 2.59 -22.68
C ARG A 313 -22.11 3.87 -23.49
N THR A 314 -22.66 3.78 -24.70
CA THR A 314 -22.90 4.92 -25.58
C THR A 314 -23.69 6.02 -24.87
N ARG A 315 -24.78 5.66 -24.18
CA ARG A 315 -25.64 6.63 -23.48
C ARG A 315 -24.93 7.30 -22.30
N LEU A 316 -24.17 6.54 -21.51
CA LEU A 316 -23.47 7.07 -20.34
C LEU A 316 -22.28 7.94 -20.72
N LEU A 317 -21.55 7.62 -21.79
CA LEU A 317 -20.50 8.48 -22.33
C LEU A 317 -21.08 9.79 -22.89
N ALA A 318 -22.18 9.72 -23.64
CA ALA A 318 -22.88 10.91 -24.12
C ALA A 318 -23.44 11.76 -22.95
N LEU A 319 -23.88 11.13 -21.86
CA LEU A 319 -24.29 11.82 -20.63
C LEU A 319 -23.12 12.58 -19.99
N ARG A 320 -21.97 11.90 -19.79
CA ARG A 320 -20.76 12.51 -19.23
C ARG A 320 -20.29 13.68 -20.08
N ASP A 321 -20.24 13.53 -21.40
CA ASP A 321 -19.76 14.56 -22.30
C ASP A 321 -20.70 15.79 -22.29
N ARG A 322 -22.02 15.56 -22.30
CA ARG A 322 -23.02 16.63 -22.14
C ARG A 322 -22.87 17.38 -20.81
N LEU A 323 -22.68 16.66 -19.69
CA LEU A 323 -22.51 17.27 -18.37
C LEU A 323 -21.14 17.92 -18.20
N THR A 324 -20.15 17.56 -19.01
CA THR A 324 -18.86 18.27 -19.11
C THR A 324 -19.06 19.65 -19.71
N GLU A 325 -19.81 19.74 -20.82
CA GLU A 325 -20.07 21.02 -21.50
C GLU A 325 -21.09 21.89 -20.77
N ARG A 326 -22.12 21.26 -20.20
CA ARG A 326 -23.25 21.93 -19.55
C ARG A 326 -23.58 21.22 -18.23
N PRO A 327 -22.84 21.53 -17.15
CA PRO A 327 -23.11 20.96 -15.83
C PRO A 327 -24.55 21.23 -15.38
N LEU A 328 -25.18 20.22 -14.78
CA LEU A 328 -26.52 20.37 -14.21
C LEU A 328 -26.41 21.10 -12.88
N ARG A 329 -26.93 22.33 -12.82
CA ARG A 329 -26.95 23.14 -11.59
C ARG A 329 -28.31 23.05 -10.92
N THR A 330 -28.32 22.72 -9.64
CA THR A 330 -29.52 22.56 -8.82
C THR A 330 -29.29 23.16 -7.43
N PRO A 331 -30.34 23.40 -6.62
CA PRO A 331 -30.17 23.82 -5.24
C PRO A 331 -29.33 22.84 -4.39
N SER A 332 -29.32 21.55 -4.73
CA SER A 332 -28.55 20.52 -4.01
C SER A 332 -27.11 20.36 -4.49
N GLY A 333 -26.69 21.08 -5.53
CA GLY A 333 -25.32 21.03 -6.04
C GLY A 333 -25.18 21.17 -7.55
N THR A 334 -23.94 21.06 -8.02
CA THR A 334 -23.58 21.03 -9.44
C THR A 334 -23.10 19.64 -9.81
N TYR A 335 -23.66 19.07 -10.88
CA TYR A 335 -23.32 17.73 -11.37
C TYR A 335 -22.70 17.84 -12.77
N GLY A 336 -21.41 17.54 -12.86
CA GLY A 336 -20.61 17.54 -14.08
C GLY A 336 -20.03 16.16 -14.38
N SER A 337 -18.86 16.14 -15.04
CA SER A 337 -18.16 14.90 -15.38
C SER A 337 -17.67 14.15 -14.15
N ALA A 338 -17.09 14.83 -13.15
CA ALA A 338 -16.59 14.20 -11.94
C ALA A 338 -17.70 13.44 -11.19
N GLU A 339 -18.86 14.06 -11.04
CA GLU A 339 -20.03 13.47 -10.39
C GLU A 339 -20.66 12.35 -11.22
N THR A 340 -20.46 12.33 -12.54
CA THR A 340 -20.91 11.23 -13.39
C THR A 340 -19.93 10.05 -13.32
N GLU A 341 -18.62 10.31 -13.38
CA GLU A 341 -17.55 9.32 -13.40
C GLU A 341 -17.50 8.47 -12.12
N GLN A 342 -17.82 9.05 -10.96
CA GLN A 342 -17.89 8.30 -9.69
C GLN A 342 -18.93 7.16 -9.71
N TYR A 343 -19.95 7.22 -10.57
CA TYR A 343 -20.98 6.19 -10.68
C TYR A 343 -20.68 5.14 -11.74
N LEU A 344 -19.75 5.41 -12.67
CA LEU A 344 -19.51 4.54 -13.82
C LEU A 344 -18.89 3.20 -13.40
N ASP A 345 -18.05 3.18 -12.37
CA ASP A 345 -17.44 1.95 -11.86
C ASP A 345 -17.96 1.56 -10.48
N ALA A 346 -19.28 1.68 -10.29
CA ALA A 346 -19.95 1.27 -9.05
C ALA A 346 -19.68 -0.20 -8.72
N GLU A 347 -19.32 -0.45 -7.45
CA GLU A 347 -19.18 -1.81 -6.95
C GLU A 347 -20.52 -2.50 -6.76
N PRO A 348 -20.57 -3.85 -6.68
CA PRO A 348 -21.82 -4.61 -6.64
C PRO A 348 -22.85 -4.10 -5.62
N ALA A 349 -22.42 -3.73 -4.41
CA ALA A 349 -23.29 -3.22 -3.35
C ALA A 349 -23.96 -1.89 -3.71
N ASP A 350 -23.26 -1.01 -4.45
CA ASP A 350 -23.70 0.35 -4.75
C ASP A 350 -24.39 0.50 -6.11
N ARG A 351 -24.43 -0.56 -6.93
CA ARG A 351 -24.97 -0.52 -8.30
C ARG A 351 -26.38 0.07 -8.36
N ALA A 352 -27.25 -0.26 -7.42
CA ALA A 352 -28.62 0.21 -7.43
C ALA A 352 -28.71 1.74 -7.24
N GLY A 353 -27.92 2.30 -6.33
CA GLY A 353 -27.83 3.74 -6.07
C GLY A 353 -27.19 4.48 -7.24
N ALA A 354 -26.04 3.99 -7.73
CA ALA A 354 -25.36 4.54 -8.89
C ALA A 354 -26.26 4.55 -10.14
N ALA A 355 -27.01 3.47 -10.38
CA ALA A 355 -27.93 3.38 -11.51
C ALA A 355 -29.09 4.36 -11.41
N ALA A 356 -29.64 4.56 -10.20
CA ALA A 356 -30.67 5.56 -9.96
C ALA A 356 -30.16 6.98 -10.22
N ALA A 357 -28.95 7.29 -9.74
CA ALA A 357 -28.29 8.57 -9.94
C ALA A 357 -28.04 8.85 -11.45
N LEU A 358 -27.43 7.90 -12.16
CA LEU A 358 -27.19 8.02 -13.60
C LEU A 358 -28.51 8.19 -14.39
N ALA A 359 -29.57 7.48 -14.01
CA ALA A 359 -30.87 7.61 -14.65
C ALA A 359 -31.53 8.97 -14.36
N ALA A 360 -31.35 9.54 -13.17
CA ALA A 360 -31.82 10.89 -12.82
C ALA A 360 -31.08 11.97 -13.62
N LEU A 361 -29.75 11.90 -13.65
CA LEU A 361 -28.89 12.79 -14.44
C LEU A 361 -29.21 12.71 -15.94
N ALA A 362 -29.47 11.50 -16.46
CA ALA A 362 -29.89 11.30 -17.85
C ALA A 362 -31.20 12.03 -18.19
N ARG A 363 -32.09 12.23 -17.20
CA ARG A 363 -33.36 12.97 -17.31
C ARG A 363 -33.25 14.45 -16.91
N GLY A 364 -32.05 14.96 -16.66
CA GLY A 364 -31.83 16.36 -16.26
C GLY A 364 -32.33 16.68 -14.84
N ARG A 365 -32.36 15.69 -13.94
CA ARG A 365 -32.76 15.86 -12.54
C ARG A 365 -31.57 15.58 -11.63
N ALA A 366 -31.52 16.25 -10.48
CA ALA A 366 -30.66 15.80 -9.39
C ALA A 366 -31.09 14.39 -8.95
N PRO A 367 -30.15 13.52 -8.55
CA PRO A 367 -30.47 12.27 -7.87
C PRO A 367 -31.36 12.50 -6.63
N ASP A 368 -32.39 11.66 -6.43
CA ASP A 368 -33.33 11.76 -5.30
C ASP A 368 -32.72 11.22 -4.00
N GLY A 369 -32.92 11.95 -2.90
CA GLY A 369 -32.30 11.68 -1.61
C GLY A 369 -30.80 12.00 -1.64
N GLY A 370 -30.25 12.38 -0.49
CA GLY A 370 -28.85 12.05 -0.21
C GLY A 370 -28.73 10.53 -0.10
N GLY A 371 -29.16 9.79 -1.14
CA GLY A 371 -28.74 8.42 -1.37
C GLY A 371 -27.25 8.53 -1.23
N ASP A 372 -26.77 7.97 -0.15
CA ASP A 372 -25.46 8.22 0.36
C ASP A 372 -24.49 7.77 -0.75
N GLY A 373 -24.02 8.62 -1.67
CA GLY A 373 -23.73 10.02 -1.39
C GLY A 373 -22.65 10.12 -0.31
N LYS A 374 -22.46 9.08 0.51
CA LYS A 374 -21.16 8.44 0.63
C LYS A 374 -20.57 8.42 -0.77
N ALA A 375 -19.76 9.45 -1.04
CA ALA A 375 -18.47 9.20 -1.65
C ALA A 375 -18.05 7.81 -1.16
N ARG A 376 -17.79 6.88 -2.10
CA ARG A 376 -17.09 5.60 -1.82
C ARG A 376 -16.30 5.80 -0.55
N ALA A 377 -16.63 5.08 0.54
CA ALA A 377 -16.19 5.41 1.89
C ALA A 377 -14.84 6.08 1.80
N ALA A 378 -14.81 7.42 1.97
CA ALA A 378 -13.66 8.20 1.54
C ALA A 378 -12.44 7.50 2.11
N ALA A 379 -11.49 7.13 1.24
CA ALA A 379 -10.30 6.41 1.70
C ALA A 379 -9.81 7.15 2.95
N PRO A 380 -9.50 6.44 4.06
CA PRO A 380 -9.27 7.08 5.34
C PRO A 380 -8.34 8.26 5.15
N PRO A 381 -8.68 9.45 5.69
CA PRO A 381 -7.90 10.65 5.43
C PRO A 381 -6.44 10.37 5.75
N LEU A 382 -5.55 10.65 4.78
CA LEU A 382 -4.12 10.55 5.03
C LEU A 382 -3.78 11.59 6.10
N VAL A 383 -3.30 11.12 7.24
CA VAL A 383 -2.93 11.98 8.37
C VAL A 383 -1.63 12.74 8.07
N ALA A 384 -0.80 12.22 7.15
CA ALA A 384 0.42 12.86 6.66
C ALA A 384 0.56 12.70 5.13
N PRO A 385 -0.12 13.53 4.31
CA PRO A 385 -0.14 13.40 2.85
C PRO A 385 1.24 13.47 2.21
N PHE A 386 2.06 14.48 2.55
CA PHE A 386 3.40 14.64 1.97
C PHE A 386 4.32 13.46 2.28
N ALA A 387 4.32 12.99 3.54
CA ALA A 387 5.06 11.78 3.92
C ALA A 387 4.58 10.55 3.15
N GLY A 388 3.26 10.42 2.98
CA GLY A 388 2.65 9.40 2.13
C GLY A 388 3.19 9.48 0.70
N THR A 389 3.12 10.64 0.07
CA THR A 389 3.63 10.86 -1.28
C THR A 389 5.12 10.53 -1.38
N ALA A 390 5.96 10.96 -0.45
CA ALA A 390 7.39 10.63 -0.45
C ALA A 390 7.64 9.11 -0.34
N LEU A 391 6.97 8.43 0.59
CA LEU A 391 7.05 6.97 0.76
C LEU A 391 6.57 6.23 -0.49
N LEU A 392 5.48 6.68 -1.10
CA LEU A 392 4.95 6.13 -2.35
C LEU A 392 5.96 6.30 -3.49
N CYS A 393 6.49 7.50 -3.65
CA CYS A 393 7.43 7.84 -4.72
C CYS A 393 8.79 7.16 -4.57
N SER A 394 9.18 6.80 -3.33
CA SER A 394 10.39 6.01 -3.07
C SER A 394 10.32 4.57 -3.58
N GLN A 395 9.10 4.06 -3.84
CA GLN A 395 8.89 2.65 -4.19
C GLN A 395 8.56 2.44 -5.68
N VAL A 396 8.41 3.52 -6.44
CA VAL A 396 8.07 3.47 -7.86
C VAL A 396 9.20 3.96 -8.75
N THR A 397 9.30 3.38 -9.93
CA THR A 397 10.14 3.85 -11.03
C THR A 397 9.30 4.71 -11.99
N HIS A 398 9.98 5.41 -12.90
CA HIS A 398 9.34 6.11 -14.02
C HIS A 398 8.31 7.19 -13.60
N ALA A 399 8.60 7.95 -12.54
CA ALA A 399 7.85 9.18 -12.23
C ALA A 399 7.86 10.19 -13.40
N GLY A 400 8.91 10.15 -14.23
CA GLY A 400 9.00 10.81 -15.54
C GLY A 400 8.90 12.34 -15.52
N SER A 401 9.14 12.94 -16.67
CA SER A 401 8.83 14.34 -16.96
C SER A 401 7.33 14.56 -17.16
N PHE A 402 6.88 15.81 -17.06
CA PHE A 402 5.50 16.16 -17.42
C PHE A 402 5.12 15.71 -18.85
N ALA A 403 6.05 15.78 -19.80
CA ALA A 403 5.80 15.40 -21.19
C ALA A 403 5.50 13.89 -21.31
N GLU A 404 6.28 13.05 -20.63
CA GLU A 404 6.08 11.60 -20.60
C GLU A 404 4.77 11.24 -19.89
N GLN A 405 4.49 11.86 -18.74
CA GLN A 405 3.24 11.61 -18.00
C GLN A 405 2.00 12.04 -18.79
N TRP A 406 2.09 13.16 -19.51
CA TRP A 406 1.01 13.63 -20.38
C TRP A 406 0.80 12.71 -21.59
N ALA A 407 1.88 12.19 -22.20
CA ALA A 407 1.80 11.23 -23.29
C ALA A 407 1.16 9.91 -22.83
N ALA A 408 1.63 9.36 -21.70
CA ALA A 408 1.07 8.16 -21.09
C ALA A 408 -0.42 8.33 -20.75
N TYR A 409 -0.83 9.52 -20.28
CA TYR A 409 -2.23 9.83 -20.06
C TYR A 409 -3.06 9.85 -21.36
N GLY A 410 -2.51 10.38 -22.45
CA GLY A 410 -3.13 10.30 -23.78
C GLY A 410 -3.33 8.86 -24.23
N GLU A 411 -2.30 8.02 -24.10
CA GLU A 411 -2.36 6.59 -24.43
C GLU A 411 -3.37 5.83 -23.57
N ARG A 412 -3.41 6.14 -22.26
CA ARG A 412 -4.38 5.58 -21.31
C ARG A 412 -5.82 5.91 -21.71
N ARG A 413 -6.09 7.14 -22.13
CA ARG A 413 -7.43 7.55 -22.60
C ARG A 413 -7.86 6.83 -23.87
N THR A 414 -6.93 6.55 -24.77
CA THR A 414 -7.21 5.79 -25.98
C THR A 414 -7.46 4.31 -25.67
N THR A 415 -6.67 3.75 -24.76
CA THR A 415 -6.77 2.33 -24.37
C THR A 415 -8.00 2.05 -23.50
N TYR A 416 -8.38 3.02 -22.65
CA TYR A 416 -9.45 2.93 -21.66
C TYR A 416 -10.40 4.13 -21.84
N PRO A 417 -11.33 4.08 -22.80
CA PRO A 417 -12.12 5.24 -23.23
C PRO A 417 -13.19 5.73 -22.23
N VAL A 418 -13.57 4.91 -21.25
CA VAL A 418 -14.56 5.26 -20.22
C VAL A 418 -13.87 5.95 -19.05
N LEU A 419 -12.78 5.36 -18.54
CA LEU A 419 -12.17 5.75 -17.27
C LEU A 419 -10.68 6.11 -17.36
N GLY A 420 -10.07 6.03 -18.54
CA GLY A 420 -8.68 6.45 -18.75
C GLY A 420 -8.46 7.96 -18.63
N GLY A 421 -9.52 8.75 -18.73
CA GLY A 421 -9.52 10.19 -18.47
C GLY A 421 -9.72 10.56 -17.00
N SER A 422 -10.23 9.62 -16.19
CA SER A 422 -10.62 9.90 -14.81
C SER A 422 -9.41 10.06 -13.90
N ARG A 423 -9.63 10.72 -12.76
CA ARG A 423 -8.62 10.80 -11.71
C ARG A 423 -8.24 9.39 -11.24
N PRO A 424 -6.94 9.07 -11.14
CA PRO A 424 -6.50 7.81 -10.54
C PRO A 424 -6.93 7.75 -9.08
N MET A 425 -7.45 6.60 -8.65
CA MET A 425 -7.87 6.36 -7.26
C MET A 425 -6.67 5.90 -6.42
N PHE A 426 -5.56 6.63 -6.45
CA PHE A 426 -4.53 6.48 -5.43
C PHE A 426 -4.95 7.34 -4.23
N PRO A 427 -5.17 6.75 -3.04
CA PRO A 427 -5.60 7.50 -1.86
C PRO A 427 -4.64 8.67 -1.57
N GLY A 428 -5.18 9.87 -1.45
CA GLY A 428 -4.49 11.04 -0.90
C GLY A 428 -3.31 11.62 -1.71
N SER A 429 -3.13 11.24 -2.98
CA SER A 429 -2.01 11.73 -3.81
C SER A 429 -2.30 13.00 -4.61
N GLY A 430 -3.52 13.56 -4.52
CA GLY A 430 -3.93 14.75 -5.27
C GLY A 430 -3.80 14.69 -6.77
N GLN A 431 -3.54 13.49 -7.31
CA GLN A 431 -3.00 13.34 -8.65
C GLN A 431 -3.95 13.91 -9.68
N VAL A 432 -3.46 14.88 -10.44
CA VAL A 432 -4.16 15.45 -11.58
C VAL A 432 -3.95 14.54 -12.80
N PRO A 433 -4.99 14.22 -13.58
CA PRO A 433 -4.82 13.43 -14.80
C PRO A 433 -3.75 14.04 -15.71
N GLY A 434 -2.80 13.22 -16.15
CA GLY A 434 -1.65 13.65 -16.96
C GLY A 434 -0.49 14.26 -16.17
N THR A 435 -0.50 14.18 -14.84
CA THR A 435 0.63 14.55 -13.97
C THR A 435 1.08 13.36 -13.11
N SER A 436 2.18 13.52 -12.39
CA SER A 436 2.68 12.59 -11.38
C SER A 436 2.66 13.29 -10.03
N THR A 437 2.18 12.57 -9.01
CA THR A 437 2.29 13.02 -7.61
C THR A 437 3.75 13.12 -7.16
N CYS A 438 4.67 12.43 -7.85
CA CYS A 438 6.11 12.46 -7.53
C CYS A 438 6.88 13.66 -8.10
N ALA A 439 6.19 14.61 -8.76
CA ALA A 439 6.84 15.75 -9.39
C ALA A 439 7.70 16.54 -8.40
N GLY A 440 8.98 16.76 -8.72
CA GLY A 440 9.91 17.57 -7.91
C GLY A 440 10.44 16.93 -6.63
N LEU A 441 10.01 15.70 -6.29
CA LEU A 441 10.67 14.93 -5.25
C LEU A 441 12.03 14.41 -5.77
N PRO A 442 13.06 14.36 -4.91
CA PRO A 442 14.32 13.74 -5.27
C PRO A 442 14.12 12.25 -5.56
N ALA A 443 14.82 11.74 -6.57
CA ALA A 443 14.87 10.31 -6.80
C ALA A 443 15.56 9.63 -5.60
N PRO A 444 15.09 8.46 -5.15
CA PRO A 444 15.78 7.73 -4.08
C PRO A 444 17.18 7.31 -4.55
N ASP A 445 18.17 7.40 -3.66
CA ASP A 445 19.56 7.03 -3.94
C ASP A 445 19.75 5.53 -4.27
N ARG A 446 18.73 4.72 -3.98
CA ARG A 446 18.71 3.28 -4.24
C ARG A 446 17.43 2.89 -4.97
N PRO A 447 17.50 1.90 -5.87
CA PRO A 447 16.30 1.38 -6.51
C PRO A 447 15.35 0.74 -5.48
N PRO A 448 14.04 0.67 -5.79
CA PRO A 448 13.09 -0.09 -4.99
C PRO A 448 13.55 -1.54 -4.74
N VAL A 449 13.20 -2.09 -3.58
CA VAL A 449 13.54 -3.47 -3.24
C VAL A 449 12.65 -4.42 -4.02
N GLU A 450 13.26 -5.24 -4.88
CA GLU A 450 12.54 -6.24 -5.67
C GLU A 450 11.96 -7.35 -4.78
N PRO A 451 10.63 -7.61 -4.84
CA PRO A 451 9.99 -8.70 -4.10
C PRO A 451 10.62 -10.07 -4.34
N GLY A 452 11.16 -10.67 -3.28
CA GLY A 452 11.78 -11.99 -3.32
C GLY A 452 11.03 -13.08 -2.55
N ARG A 453 11.37 -14.34 -2.84
CA ARG A 453 10.99 -15.46 -1.95
C ARG A 453 11.79 -15.37 -0.65
N ALA A 454 11.14 -15.65 0.45
CA ALA A 454 11.75 -15.72 1.77
C ALA A 454 11.11 -16.82 2.61
N GLY A 455 11.79 -17.21 3.70
CA GLY A 455 11.27 -18.20 4.64
C GLY A 455 10.01 -17.74 5.37
N GLY A 456 9.28 -18.69 5.96
CA GLY A 456 8.09 -18.45 6.80
C GLY A 456 6.75 -18.48 6.04
N PRO A 457 5.61 -18.54 6.73
CA PRO A 457 4.29 -18.48 6.10
C PRO A 457 3.97 -17.10 5.48
N LEU A 458 3.30 -17.09 4.34
CA LEU A 458 2.79 -15.88 3.66
C LEU A 458 1.35 -16.13 3.22
N LEU A 459 0.44 -15.27 3.65
CA LEU A 459 -0.92 -15.20 3.11
C LEU A 459 -1.12 -13.86 2.42
N LEU A 460 -1.38 -13.90 1.12
CA LEU A 460 -1.84 -12.76 0.34
C LEU A 460 -3.36 -12.77 0.35
N VAL A 461 -3.99 -11.61 0.52
CA VAL A 461 -5.44 -11.44 0.48
C VAL A 461 -5.79 -10.38 -0.55
N ALA A 462 -6.74 -10.72 -1.42
CA ALA A 462 -7.20 -9.83 -2.47
C ALA A 462 -8.72 -9.89 -2.57
N HIS A 463 -9.30 -8.80 -3.03
CA HIS A 463 -10.74 -8.68 -3.21
C HIS A 463 -11.07 -8.85 -4.70
N ARG A 464 -12.12 -9.62 -4.99
CA ARG A 464 -12.42 -10.10 -6.35
C ARG A 464 -12.67 -8.95 -7.33
N ASP A 465 -13.44 -7.96 -6.90
CA ASP A 465 -13.89 -6.86 -7.74
C ASP A 465 -13.16 -5.55 -7.45
N GLU A 466 -12.23 -5.50 -6.48
CA GLU A 466 -11.49 -4.30 -6.08
C GLU A 466 -10.69 -3.67 -7.22
N VAL A 467 -10.72 -2.33 -7.27
CA VAL A 467 -10.05 -1.54 -8.31
C VAL A 467 -8.81 -0.79 -7.82
N VAL A 468 -8.65 -0.61 -6.50
CA VAL A 468 -7.51 0.12 -5.91
C VAL A 468 -6.25 -0.73 -5.94
N THR A 469 -6.35 -1.98 -5.47
CA THR A 469 -5.29 -2.99 -5.61
C THR A 469 -5.85 -4.25 -6.29
N PRO A 470 -6.01 -4.22 -7.62
CA PRO A 470 -6.74 -5.26 -8.35
C PRO A 470 -6.18 -6.66 -8.13
N LEU A 471 -7.04 -7.68 -8.04
CA LEU A 471 -6.68 -9.09 -7.87
C LEU A 471 -5.48 -9.60 -8.72
N PRO A 472 -5.30 -9.20 -10.00
CA PRO A 472 -4.12 -9.55 -10.77
C PRO A 472 -2.78 -9.20 -10.08
N TRP A 473 -2.73 -8.14 -9.27
CA TRP A 473 -1.55 -7.73 -8.53
C TRP A 473 -1.18 -8.73 -7.42
N ALA A 474 -2.17 -9.20 -6.66
CA ALA A 474 -1.95 -10.25 -5.66
C ALA A 474 -1.46 -11.56 -6.30
N ARG A 475 -2.01 -11.92 -7.47
CA ARG A 475 -1.54 -13.08 -8.25
C ARG A 475 -0.10 -12.89 -8.75
N ALA A 476 0.25 -11.70 -9.23
CA ALA A 476 1.62 -11.37 -9.64
C ALA A 476 2.59 -11.40 -8.45
N MET A 477 2.18 -10.83 -7.31
CA MET A 477 2.97 -10.86 -6.06
C MET A 477 3.19 -12.30 -5.59
N ARG A 478 2.15 -13.15 -5.63
CA ARG A 478 2.27 -14.58 -5.32
C ARG A 478 3.25 -15.30 -6.24
N ALA A 479 3.24 -14.99 -7.53
CA ALA A 479 4.17 -15.59 -8.48
C ALA A 479 5.63 -15.27 -8.14
N ARG A 480 5.91 -14.04 -7.68
CA ARG A 480 7.26 -13.61 -7.26
C ARG A 480 7.67 -14.14 -5.88
N THR A 481 6.80 -14.00 -4.88
CA THR A 481 7.13 -14.23 -3.46
C THR A 481 6.75 -15.63 -2.95
N GLY A 482 5.90 -16.36 -3.67
CA GLY A 482 5.28 -17.59 -3.19
C GLY A 482 4.11 -17.34 -2.24
N GLY A 483 3.81 -18.32 -1.39
CA GLY A 483 2.73 -18.22 -0.42
C GLY A 483 1.34 -18.60 -0.95
N SER A 484 0.37 -18.38 -0.08
CA SER A 484 -1.05 -18.68 -0.30
C SER A 484 -1.81 -17.43 -0.70
N LEU A 485 -2.95 -17.60 -1.39
CA LEU A 485 -3.84 -16.51 -1.77
C LEU A 485 -5.25 -16.77 -1.23
N LEU A 486 -5.83 -15.79 -0.54
CA LEU A 486 -7.24 -15.75 -0.20
C LEU A 486 -7.91 -14.69 -1.06
N VAL A 487 -8.97 -15.06 -1.78
CA VAL A 487 -9.79 -14.13 -2.56
C VAL A 487 -11.10 -13.91 -1.82
N VAL A 488 -11.34 -12.69 -1.37
CA VAL A 488 -12.63 -12.26 -0.81
C VAL A 488 -13.58 -11.91 -1.95
N ALA A 489 -14.82 -12.40 -1.87
CA ALA A 489 -15.82 -12.25 -2.91
C ALA A 489 -16.57 -10.90 -2.85
N ASP A 490 -15.84 -9.80 -2.70
CA ASP A 490 -16.35 -8.43 -2.65
C ASP A 490 -15.56 -7.49 -3.59
N GLY A 491 -15.94 -6.21 -3.60
CA GLY A 491 -15.31 -5.14 -4.40
C GLY A 491 -14.58 -4.08 -3.58
N GLU A 492 -14.51 -4.30 -2.27
CA GLU A 492 -14.08 -3.32 -1.28
C GLU A 492 -12.57 -3.34 -1.08
N HIS A 493 -12.02 -2.29 -0.46
CA HIS A 493 -10.62 -2.22 -0.08
C HIS A 493 -10.47 -2.49 1.42
N ALA A 494 -9.58 -3.41 1.81
CA ALA A 494 -9.17 -3.62 3.20
C ALA A 494 -10.28 -4.03 4.20
N THR A 495 -11.23 -4.88 3.79
CA THR A 495 -12.41 -5.24 4.62
C THR A 495 -12.27 -6.50 5.44
N VAL A 496 -11.22 -7.32 5.25
CA VAL A 496 -11.17 -8.68 5.77
C VAL A 496 -11.35 -8.72 7.28
N THR A 497 -10.73 -7.81 8.03
CA THR A 497 -10.82 -7.82 9.51
C THR A 497 -12.12 -7.26 10.06
N GLY A 498 -12.91 -6.54 9.25
CA GLY A 498 -14.24 -6.04 9.59
C GLY A 498 -15.40 -6.91 9.10
N GLY A 499 -15.16 -7.79 8.12
CA GLY A 499 -16.19 -8.61 7.47
C GLY A 499 -16.27 -10.06 7.95
N ALA A 500 -17.14 -10.86 7.32
CA ALA A 500 -17.33 -12.27 7.66
C ALA A 500 -16.07 -13.14 7.44
N CYS A 501 -15.13 -12.66 6.62
CA CYS A 501 -13.86 -13.33 6.36
C CYS A 501 -12.80 -13.12 7.45
N ALA A 502 -13.07 -12.33 8.50
CA ALA A 502 -12.09 -12.02 9.55
C ALA A 502 -11.56 -13.28 10.27
N GLY A 503 -12.38 -14.31 10.40
CA GLY A 503 -11.96 -15.60 10.96
C GLY A 503 -10.79 -16.24 10.22
N ARG A 504 -10.62 -15.96 8.91
CA ARG A 504 -9.47 -16.45 8.11
C ARG A 504 -8.16 -15.78 8.51
N VAL A 505 -8.20 -14.50 8.88
CA VAL A 505 -7.02 -13.78 9.42
C VAL A 505 -6.60 -14.43 10.73
N THR A 506 -7.54 -14.58 11.67
CA THR A 506 -7.25 -15.21 12.96
C THR A 506 -6.73 -16.64 12.77
N ALA A 507 -7.34 -17.44 11.90
CA ALA A 507 -6.89 -18.81 11.62
C ALA A 507 -5.45 -18.85 11.07
N PHE A 508 -5.07 -18.00 10.12
CA PHE A 508 -3.71 -17.98 9.57
C PHE A 508 -2.63 -17.75 10.65
N PHE A 509 -2.91 -16.87 11.61
CA PHE A 509 -1.98 -16.56 12.68
C PHE A 509 -1.99 -17.59 13.82
N THR A 510 -3.16 -18.14 14.16
CA THR A 510 -3.32 -19.03 15.32
C THR A 510 -3.24 -20.52 14.99
N ARG A 511 -3.66 -20.92 13.78
CA ARG A 511 -3.87 -22.28 13.28
C ARG A 511 -3.17 -22.47 11.92
N PRO A 512 -1.81 -22.48 11.86
CA PRO A 512 -1.03 -22.64 10.63
C PRO A 512 -1.50 -23.73 9.69
N GLU A 513 -1.87 -24.87 10.26
CA GLU A 513 -2.29 -26.09 9.59
C GLU A 513 -3.55 -25.90 8.73
N GLU A 514 -4.34 -24.86 9.01
CA GLU A 514 -5.54 -24.51 8.24
C GLU A 514 -5.26 -23.51 7.11
N THR A 515 -4.01 -23.07 6.94
CA THR A 515 -3.65 -22.13 5.86
C THR A 515 -3.80 -22.83 4.51
N PRO A 516 -4.58 -22.28 3.56
CA PRO A 516 -4.75 -22.91 2.26
C PRO A 516 -3.41 -23.12 1.55
N ALA A 517 -3.17 -24.29 0.96
CA ALA A 517 -1.92 -24.55 0.24
C ALA A 517 -1.78 -23.73 -1.07
N ARG A 518 -2.89 -23.20 -1.59
CA ARG A 518 -2.94 -22.48 -2.88
C ARG A 518 -3.85 -21.25 -2.80
N GLU A 519 -4.86 -21.18 -3.65
CA GLU A 519 -5.87 -20.12 -3.72
C GLU A 519 -7.15 -20.65 -3.08
N ALA A 520 -7.73 -19.87 -2.18
CA ALA A 520 -9.01 -20.15 -1.56
C ALA A 520 -9.93 -18.94 -1.74
N VAL A 521 -11.24 -19.18 -1.72
CA VAL A 521 -12.25 -18.12 -1.80
C VAL A 521 -12.96 -18.01 -0.45
N CYS A 522 -13.23 -16.77 -0.02
CA CYS A 522 -14.11 -16.48 1.09
C CYS A 522 -15.29 -15.66 0.59
N GLU A 523 -16.49 -16.20 0.77
CA GLU A 523 -17.74 -15.49 0.50
C GLU A 523 -18.15 -14.73 1.77
N PRO A 524 -18.34 -13.40 1.71
CA PRO A 524 -18.66 -12.56 2.87
C PRO A 524 -20.11 -12.67 3.35
#